data_AF-A0AAE3ZHN5-F1
#
_entry.id   AF-A0AAE3ZHN5-F1
#
_cell.length_a   1.000
_cell.length_b   1.000
_cell.length_c   1.000
_cell.angle_alpha   90.00
_cell.angle_beta   90.00
_cell.angle_gamma   90.00
#
_symmetry.space_group_name_H-M   'P 1'
#
loop_
_entity.id
_entity.type
_entity.pdbx_description
1 polymer ?
#
loop_
_entity_poly.entity_id
_entity_poly.type
_entity_poly.pdbx_seq_one_letter_code
_entity_poly.pdbx_strand_id
1 'polypeptide(L)'
;MIRPVAAEHSVSPTSKCDPACVQDGECSCTTPDSPDTDATQARSIAEIHAECLLPLDQRPGREAEFDALLHAAGRDWSRPAETRVRLVLDATEETRARNLAEREKACCSFFTFAFTRGGAGTLLVDVSVPASHTVVLDAMAERATVLTEES
;
A
#
# COMPACT_ATOMS: atom_id res chain seq x y z
N MET A 1 64.52 -7.36 -15.23
CA MET A 1 63.61 -6.84 -14.19
C MET A 1 62.26 -6.59 -14.83
N ILE A 2 61.21 -7.13 -14.20
CA ILE A 2 59.75 -6.84 -14.35
C ILE A 2 59.04 -7.39 -15.61
N ARG A 3 58.22 -8.42 -15.41
CA ARG A 3 56.98 -8.70 -16.17
C ARG A 3 55.82 -8.88 -15.17
N PRO A 4 54.58 -8.45 -15.50
CA PRO A 4 53.40 -8.63 -14.66
C PRO A 4 52.71 -9.97 -14.96
N VAL A 5 51.94 -10.50 -14.01
CA VAL A 5 50.88 -11.49 -14.31
C VAL A 5 49.73 -11.33 -13.32
N ALA A 6 48.52 -11.24 -13.87
CA ALA A 6 47.26 -11.18 -13.15
C ALA A 6 47.03 -12.50 -12.40
N ALA A 7 46.55 -12.40 -11.15
CA ALA A 7 45.99 -13.53 -10.43
C ALA A 7 44.49 -13.57 -10.72
N GLU A 8 44.09 -14.42 -11.66
CA GLU A 8 42.70 -14.83 -11.83
C GLU A 8 42.30 -15.79 -10.70
N HIS A 9 41.12 -15.55 -10.13
CA HIS A 9 40.55 -16.34 -9.05
C HIS A 9 40.33 -17.78 -9.51
N SER A 10 40.98 -18.71 -8.81
CA SER A 10 40.88 -20.15 -9.01
C SER A 10 39.57 -20.66 -8.41
N VAL A 11 38.66 -21.17 -9.24
CA VAL A 11 37.47 -21.92 -8.81
C VAL A 11 37.72 -23.40 -9.12
N SER A 12 37.71 -24.24 -8.09
CA SER A 12 37.85 -25.70 -8.21
C SER A 12 36.58 -26.35 -8.77
N PRO A 13 36.65 -27.35 -9.67
CA PRO A 13 35.48 -28.09 -10.11
C PRO A 13 35.50 -29.53 -9.56
N THR A 14 34.56 -29.88 -8.69
CA THR A 14 34.00 -31.25 -8.65
C THR A 14 32.65 -31.25 -7.92
N SER A 15 31.67 -30.53 -8.48
CA SER A 15 30.27 -30.79 -8.18
C SER A 15 29.75 -31.77 -9.23
N LYS A 16 29.36 -32.99 -8.83
CA LYS A 16 28.67 -33.95 -9.71
C LYS A 16 27.30 -33.35 -10.04
N CYS A 17 27.13 -32.88 -11.27
CA CYS A 17 25.84 -32.48 -11.78
C CYS A 17 24.93 -33.67 -12.02
N ASP A 18 23.65 -33.51 -11.70
CA ASP A 18 22.61 -34.49 -12.00
C ASP A 18 22.39 -34.57 -13.53
N PRO A 19 22.23 -35.77 -14.12
CA PRO A 19 22.06 -35.93 -15.57
C PRO A 19 20.79 -35.27 -16.11
N ALA A 20 19.77 -35.01 -15.27
CA ALA A 20 18.58 -34.26 -15.69
C ALA A 20 18.84 -32.77 -15.92
N CYS A 21 19.98 -32.23 -15.48
CA CYS A 21 20.31 -30.80 -15.50
C CYS A 21 21.30 -30.39 -16.59
N VAL A 22 21.72 -31.32 -17.45
CA VAL A 22 22.68 -31.02 -18.53
C VAL A 22 21.95 -30.59 -19.79
N GLN A 23 22.25 -29.39 -20.27
CA GLN A 23 21.83 -28.89 -21.59
C GLN A 23 23.09 -28.51 -22.37
N ASP A 24 23.24 -29.06 -23.58
CA ASP A 24 24.39 -28.82 -24.46
C ASP A 24 25.78 -29.09 -23.82
N GLY A 25 25.85 -30.04 -22.89
CA GLY A 25 27.10 -30.43 -22.23
C GLY A 25 27.58 -29.49 -21.11
N GLU A 26 26.83 -28.41 -20.84
CA GLU A 26 27.05 -27.53 -19.70
C GLU A 26 26.02 -27.76 -18.59
N CYS A 27 26.46 -27.58 -17.35
CA CYS A 27 25.62 -27.74 -16.18
C CYS A 27 25.00 -26.40 -15.79
N SER A 28 23.71 -26.23 -16.10
CA SER A 28 22.97 -24.96 -15.92
C SER A 28 21.94 -25.09 -14.79
N CYS A 29 22.35 -25.58 -13.62
CA CYS A 29 21.49 -25.58 -12.45
C CYS A 29 21.47 -24.18 -11.81
N THR A 30 20.64 -23.28 -12.33
CA THR A 30 20.12 -22.21 -11.49
C THR A 30 19.13 -22.88 -10.55
N THR A 31 19.52 -23.13 -9.30
CA THR A 31 18.53 -23.42 -8.27
C THR A 31 17.49 -22.31 -8.35
N PRO A 32 16.18 -22.59 -8.49
CA PRO A 32 15.21 -21.62 -8.03
C PRO A 32 15.49 -21.48 -6.54
N ASP A 33 16.13 -20.38 -6.14
CA ASP A 33 16.05 -19.90 -4.78
C ASP A 33 14.55 -19.86 -4.46
N SER A 34 14.10 -20.75 -3.58
CA SER A 34 12.75 -20.65 -3.06
C SER A 34 12.64 -19.33 -2.32
N PRO A 35 11.69 -18.45 -2.66
CA PRO A 35 10.87 -17.88 -1.63
C PRO A 35 9.70 -18.84 -1.43
N ASP A 36 9.78 -19.70 -0.42
CA ASP A 36 8.56 -20.15 0.28
C ASP A 36 8.01 -18.95 1.11
N THR A 37 7.71 -17.88 0.38
CA THR A 37 7.00 -16.68 0.84
C THR A 37 5.93 -16.35 -0.21
N ASP A 38 5.15 -17.34 -0.66
CA ASP A 38 4.06 -17.06 -1.62
C ASP A 38 2.73 -17.79 -1.33
N ALA A 39 2.67 -18.72 -0.37
CA ALA A 39 1.39 -19.34 -0.01
C ALA A 39 0.64 -18.61 1.13
N THR A 40 1.35 -17.86 1.99
CA THR A 40 0.73 -17.08 3.08
C THR A 40 0.48 -15.62 2.69
N GLN A 41 1.25 -15.05 1.75
CA GLN A 41 1.07 -13.64 1.33
C GLN A 41 0.00 -13.46 0.24
N ALA A 42 -0.25 -14.50 -0.58
CA ALA A 42 -1.29 -14.48 -1.61
C ALA A 42 -2.73 -14.56 -1.08
N ARG A 43 -2.94 -15.03 0.17
CA ARG A 43 -4.26 -14.95 0.82
C ARG A 43 -4.60 -13.52 1.23
N SER A 44 -3.61 -12.73 1.64
CA SER A 44 -3.83 -11.39 2.18
C SER A 44 -4.18 -10.34 1.10
N ILE A 45 -3.61 -10.37 -0.10
CA ILE A 45 -3.95 -9.37 -1.14
C ILE A 45 -5.35 -9.63 -1.74
N ALA A 46 -5.75 -10.91 -1.89
CA ALA A 46 -7.07 -11.26 -2.41
C ALA A 46 -8.20 -10.98 -1.40
N GLU A 47 -7.97 -11.19 -0.10
CA GLU A 47 -8.95 -10.89 0.94
C GLU A 47 -9.10 -9.38 1.18
N ILE A 48 -8.01 -8.60 1.12
CA ILE A 48 -8.07 -7.13 1.16
C ILE A 48 -8.85 -6.55 -0.05
N HIS A 49 -8.81 -7.23 -1.20
CA HIS A 49 -9.57 -6.84 -2.39
C HIS A 49 -11.05 -7.25 -2.35
N ALA A 50 -11.44 -8.20 -1.48
CA ALA A 50 -12.79 -8.74 -1.45
C ALA A 50 -13.81 -7.80 -0.80
N GLU A 51 -13.34 -6.83 0.00
CA GLU A 51 -14.21 -6.00 0.84
C GLU A 51 -14.56 -4.65 0.18
N CYS A 52 -13.79 -4.24 -0.83
CA CYS A 52 -14.14 -3.17 -1.76
C CYS A 52 -14.84 -3.79 -2.98
N LEU A 53 -16.17 -3.77 -3.00
CA LEU A 53 -16.99 -4.36 -4.08
C LEU A 53 -16.89 -3.60 -5.42
N LEU A 54 -16.08 -2.55 -5.49
CA LEU A 54 -15.88 -1.79 -6.71
C LEU A 54 -15.07 -2.59 -7.75
N PRO A 55 -15.47 -2.55 -9.03
CA PRO A 55 -14.66 -3.07 -10.13
C PRO A 55 -13.23 -2.48 -10.10
N LEU A 56 -12.22 -3.31 -10.39
CA LEU A 56 -10.81 -2.92 -10.30
C LEU A 56 -10.48 -1.68 -11.15
N ASP A 57 -11.15 -1.52 -12.30
CA ASP A 57 -11.02 -0.36 -13.19
C ASP A 57 -11.54 0.95 -12.59
N GLN A 58 -12.42 0.87 -11.59
CA GLN A 58 -13.04 2.04 -10.94
C GLN A 58 -12.32 2.43 -9.64
N ARG A 59 -11.51 1.53 -9.05
CA ARG A 59 -10.78 1.79 -7.80
C ARG A 59 -9.81 2.97 -7.90
N PRO A 60 -9.02 3.12 -8.98
CA PRO A 60 -8.14 4.30 -9.14
C PRO A 60 -8.92 5.62 -9.14
N GLY A 61 -10.15 5.62 -9.69
CA GLY A 61 -11.01 6.79 -9.68
C GLY A 61 -11.49 7.19 -8.29
N ARG A 62 -11.84 6.21 -7.43
CA ARG A 62 -12.18 6.47 -6.02
C ARG A 62 -11.04 7.10 -5.27
N GLU A 63 -9.84 6.54 -5.41
CA GLU A 63 -8.63 7.04 -4.78
C GLU A 63 -8.30 8.47 -5.22
N ALA A 64 -8.35 8.75 -6.52
CA ALA A 64 -8.10 10.09 -7.05
C ALA A 64 -9.08 11.15 -6.51
N GLU A 65 -10.33 10.77 -6.20
CA GLU A 65 -11.28 11.70 -5.59
C GLU A 65 -11.00 12.00 -4.13
N PHE A 66 -10.48 11.03 -3.38
CA PHE A 66 -9.99 11.25 -2.02
C PHE A 66 -8.74 12.13 -2.04
N ASP A 67 -7.79 11.87 -2.93
CA ASP A 67 -6.61 12.72 -3.11
C ASP A 67 -7.01 14.15 -3.46
N ALA A 68 -7.94 14.32 -4.41
CA ALA A 68 -8.40 15.64 -4.80
C ALA A 68 -9.17 16.37 -3.69
N LEU A 69 -9.73 15.65 -2.70
CA LEU A 69 -10.29 16.26 -1.50
C LEU A 69 -9.18 16.67 -0.53
N LEU A 70 -8.21 15.78 -0.28
CA LEU A 70 -7.08 16.03 0.60
C LEU A 70 -6.20 17.17 0.09
N HIS A 71 -5.89 17.22 -1.20
CA HIS A 71 -5.12 18.30 -1.80
C HIS A 71 -5.89 19.64 -1.80
N ALA A 72 -7.21 19.62 -1.97
CA ALA A 72 -8.00 20.86 -2.01
C ALA A 72 -8.31 21.43 -0.62
N ALA A 73 -8.48 20.56 0.37
CA ALA A 73 -9.09 20.89 1.64
C ALA A 73 -8.28 20.43 2.86
N GLY A 74 -7.30 19.55 2.66
CA GLY A 74 -6.48 18.98 3.73
C GLY A 74 -5.66 20.05 4.41
N ARG A 75 -5.78 20.08 5.74
CA ARG A 75 -5.05 21.03 6.59
C ARG A 75 -4.06 20.32 7.49
N ASP A 76 -4.45 19.15 7.99
CA ASP A 76 -3.65 18.34 8.90
C ASP A 76 -4.25 16.93 8.97
N TRP A 77 -3.52 15.99 9.57
CA TRP A 77 -4.03 14.66 9.88
C TRP A 77 -3.35 14.09 11.13
N SER A 78 -4.00 13.13 11.76
CA SER A 78 -3.42 12.41 12.91
C SER A 78 -3.96 10.98 13.01
N ARG A 79 -3.24 10.14 13.76
CA ARG A 79 -3.64 8.76 14.08
C ARG A 79 -4.00 8.65 15.58
N PRO A 80 -5.21 9.04 16.00
CA PRO A 80 -5.59 9.02 17.42
C PRO A 80 -5.73 7.60 18.00
N ALA A 81 -5.92 6.57 17.17
CA ALA A 81 -5.90 5.18 17.57
C ALA A 81 -5.45 4.29 16.40
N GLU A 82 -5.01 3.07 16.70
CA GLU A 82 -4.62 2.10 15.66
C GLU A 82 -5.74 1.87 14.64
N THR A 83 -6.99 1.81 15.09
CA THR A 83 -8.18 1.62 14.25
C THR A 83 -8.87 2.93 13.84
N ARG A 84 -8.19 4.08 13.98
CA ARG A 84 -8.77 5.38 13.63
C ARG A 84 -7.76 6.39 13.10
N VAL A 85 -8.05 6.94 11.92
CA VAL A 85 -7.40 8.15 11.39
C VAL A 85 -8.34 9.34 11.57
N ARG A 86 -7.77 10.51 11.86
CA ARG A 86 -8.48 11.79 11.86
C ARG A 86 -7.87 12.70 10.81
N LEU A 87 -8.70 13.13 9.86
CA LEU A 87 -8.37 14.14 8.88
C LEU A 87 -8.91 15.49 9.35
N VAL A 88 -8.13 16.55 9.17
CA VAL A 88 -8.56 17.93 9.39
C VAL A 88 -8.70 18.57 8.01
N LEU A 89 -9.94 18.90 7.64
CA LEU A 89 -10.28 19.50 6.36
C LEU A 89 -10.79 20.94 6.55
N ASP A 90 -10.84 21.71 5.47
CA ASP A 90 -11.63 22.93 5.40
C ASP A 90 -13.14 22.61 5.49
N ALA A 91 -13.88 23.34 6.32
CA ALA A 91 -15.30 23.11 6.53
C ALA A 91 -16.18 23.44 5.32
N THR A 92 -15.68 24.25 4.37
CA THR A 92 -16.38 24.53 3.11
C THR A 92 -16.58 23.27 2.25
N GLU A 93 -15.71 22.26 2.40
CA GLU A 93 -15.75 21.01 1.65
C GLU A 93 -16.56 19.90 2.36
N GLU A 94 -17.28 20.23 3.45
CA GLU A 94 -18.05 19.25 4.24
C GLU A 94 -19.03 18.44 3.38
N THR A 95 -19.76 19.09 2.48
CA THR A 95 -20.73 18.41 1.61
C THR A 95 -20.04 17.38 0.71
N ARG A 96 -18.89 17.75 0.13
CA ARG A 96 -18.11 16.88 -0.74
C ARG A 96 -17.53 15.70 0.05
N ALA A 97 -16.96 15.97 1.23
CA ALA A 97 -16.40 14.96 2.11
C ALA A 97 -17.47 13.93 2.57
N ARG A 98 -18.66 14.39 2.97
CA ARG A 98 -19.78 13.50 3.33
C ARG A 98 -20.26 12.66 2.16
N ASN A 99 -20.41 13.27 0.98
CA ASN A 99 -20.86 12.55 -0.21
C ASN A 99 -19.86 11.46 -0.63
N LEU A 100 -18.55 11.75 -0.51
CA LEU A 100 -17.48 10.79 -0.76
C LEU A 100 -17.50 9.63 0.25
N ALA A 101 -17.65 9.94 1.53
CA ALA A 101 -17.75 8.94 2.60
C ALA A 101 -18.97 8.02 2.45
N GLU A 102 -20.12 8.54 2.02
CA GLU A 102 -21.30 7.71 1.76
C GLU A 102 -21.08 6.73 0.60
N ARG A 103 -20.42 7.17 -0.49
CA ARG A 103 -20.07 6.27 -1.60
C ARG A 103 -19.07 5.20 -1.17
N GLU A 104 -18.07 5.60 -0.38
CA GLU A 104 -17.05 4.69 0.11
C GLU A 104 -17.66 3.65 1.06
N LYS A 105 -18.50 4.08 2.01
CA LYS A 105 -19.20 3.18 2.92
C LYS A 105 -20.17 2.23 2.20
N ALA A 106 -20.80 2.67 1.11
CA ALA A 106 -21.66 1.80 0.30
C ALA A 106 -20.86 0.70 -0.42
N CYS A 107 -19.59 0.97 -0.76
CA CYS A 107 -18.68 0.02 -1.38
C CYS A 107 -17.97 -0.89 -0.35
N CYS A 108 -17.55 -0.29 0.76
CA CYS A 108 -16.69 -0.83 1.81
C CYS A 108 -17.38 -0.62 3.17
N SER A 109 -18.36 -1.46 3.49
CA SER A 109 -19.26 -1.23 4.64
C SER A 109 -18.59 -1.26 6.03
N PHE A 110 -17.35 -1.75 6.11
CA PHE A 110 -16.57 -1.77 7.35
C PHE A 110 -16.13 -0.37 7.80
N PHE A 111 -16.10 0.61 6.90
CA PHE A 111 -15.77 1.98 7.28
C PHE A 111 -16.85 2.63 8.13
N THR A 112 -16.41 3.31 9.17
CA THR A 112 -17.22 4.24 9.94
C THR A 112 -16.63 5.64 9.78
N PHE A 113 -17.47 6.59 9.37
CA PHE A 113 -17.11 8.00 9.24
C PHE A 113 -17.87 8.81 10.29
N ALA A 114 -17.16 9.67 11.02
CA ALA A 114 -17.75 10.67 11.89
C ALA A 114 -17.23 12.06 11.53
N PHE A 115 -18.15 13.01 11.44
CA PHE A 115 -17.87 14.38 11.01
C PHE A 115 -18.19 15.35 12.14
N THR A 116 -17.20 16.13 12.55
CA THR A 116 -17.34 17.14 13.60
C THR A 116 -16.85 18.47 13.07
N ARG A 117 -17.68 19.53 13.12
CA ARG A 117 -17.19 20.88 12.83
C ARG A 117 -16.25 21.33 13.95
N GLY A 118 -15.02 21.68 13.58
CA GLY A 118 -14.02 22.22 14.47
C GLY A 118 -14.09 23.74 14.58
N GLY A 119 -13.11 24.32 15.29
CA GLY A 119 -12.91 25.77 15.35
C GLY A 119 -12.30 26.32 14.06
N ALA A 120 -12.43 27.63 13.84
CA ALA A 120 -11.80 28.37 12.74
C ALA A 120 -12.10 27.82 11.32
N GLY A 121 -13.32 27.33 11.09
CA GLY A 121 -13.72 26.86 9.76
C GLY A 121 -13.10 25.52 9.36
N THR A 122 -12.78 24.67 10.34
CA THR A 122 -12.27 23.32 10.11
C THR A 122 -13.35 22.26 10.25
N LEU A 123 -13.15 21.13 9.59
CA LEU A 123 -13.96 19.94 9.69
C LEU A 123 -13.05 18.77 10.08
N LEU A 124 -13.36 18.12 11.20
CA LEU A 124 -12.71 16.90 11.63
C LEU A 124 -13.48 15.72 11.03
N VAL A 125 -12.77 14.86 10.30
CA VAL A 125 -13.29 13.62 9.75
C VAL A 125 -12.56 12.46 10.41
N ASP A 126 -13.24 11.77 11.31
CA ASP A 126 -12.74 10.54 11.91
C ASP A 126 -13.15 9.35 11.04
N VAL A 127 -12.16 8.63 10.54
CA VAL A 127 -12.33 7.39 9.77
C VAL A 127 -11.90 6.24 10.66
N SER A 128 -12.80 5.29 10.92
CA SER A 128 -12.54 4.11 11.74
C SER A 128 -12.85 2.83 10.99
N VAL A 129 -12.10 1.77 11.31
CA VAL A 129 -12.24 0.43 10.71
C VAL A 129 -12.14 -0.66 11.79
N PRO A 130 -12.57 -1.90 11.53
CA PRO A 130 -12.27 -3.04 12.39
C PRO A 130 -10.77 -3.33 12.46
N ALA A 131 -10.30 -3.97 13.53
CA ALA A 131 -8.88 -4.26 13.74
C ALA A 131 -8.22 -5.06 12.60
N SER A 132 -8.97 -5.85 11.85
CA SER A 132 -8.46 -6.60 10.68
C SER A 132 -8.12 -5.72 9.47
N HIS A 133 -8.49 -4.44 9.48
CA HIS A 133 -8.43 -3.53 8.32
C HIS A 133 -7.51 -2.33 8.53
N THR A 134 -6.67 -2.36 9.57
CA THR A 134 -5.78 -1.24 9.93
C THR A 134 -4.84 -0.85 8.79
N VAL A 135 -4.46 -1.80 7.94
CA VAL A 135 -3.64 -1.56 6.73
C VAL A 135 -4.22 -0.49 5.80
N VAL A 136 -5.55 -0.39 5.70
CA VAL A 136 -6.20 0.63 4.86
C VAL A 136 -6.05 2.03 5.48
N LEU A 137 -6.06 2.12 6.80
CA LEU A 137 -5.79 3.37 7.50
C LEU A 137 -4.31 3.78 7.42
N ASP A 138 -3.39 2.82 7.33
CA ASP A 138 -1.97 3.10 7.12
C ASP A 138 -1.74 3.72 5.73
N ALA A 139 -2.33 3.13 4.69
CA ALA A 139 -2.28 3.70 3.34
C ALA A 139 -2.91 5.11 3.27
N MET A 140 -4.04 5.33 3.97
CA MET A 140 -4.67 6.65 4.06
C MET A 140 -3.77 7.68 4.76
N ALA A 141 -3.11 7.29 5.85
CA ALA A 141 -2.18 8.15 6.58
C ALA A 141 -0.95 8.53 5.75
N GLU A 142 -0.38 7.58 5.01
CA GLU A 142 0.75 7.82 4.11
C GLU A 142 0.38 8.85 3.03
N ARG A 143 -0.77 8.68 2.37
CA ARG A 143 -1.27 9.65 1.37
C ARG A 143 -1.52 11.03 1.97
N ALA A 144 -2.14 11.08 3.15
CA ALA A 144 -2.38 12.34 3.84
C ALA A 144 -1.07 13.04 4.21
N THR A 145 -0.03 12.30 4.60
CA THR A 145 1.31 12.83 4.86
C THR A 145 1.87 13.52 3.63
N VAL A 146 1.96 12.79 2.51
CA VAL A 146 2.50 13.31 1.25
C VAL A 146 1.73 14.57 0.81
N LEU A 147 0.40 14.54 0.83
CA LEU A 147 -0.42 15.64 0.32
C LEU A 147 -0.50 16.86 1.24
N THR A 148 -0.34 16.68 2.56
CA THR A 148 -0.36 17.82 3.51
C THR A 148 1.02 18.47 3.67
N GLU A 149 2.11 17.74 3.42
CA GLU A 149 3.46 18.31 3.37
C GLU A 149 3.70 19.15 2.10
N GLU A 150 3.01 18.85 1.01
CA GLU A 150 3.11 19.60 -0.25
C GLU A 150 2.18 20.82 -0.35
N SER A 151 1.40 21.13 0.70
CA SER A 151 0.37 22.20 0.71
C SER A 151 0.80 23.50 1.38
#